data_AF-E4MWN3-F1
#
_entry.id   AF-E4MWN3-F1
#
_cell.length_a   1.000
_cell.length_b   1.000
_cell.length_c   1.000
_cell.angle_alpha   90.00
_cell.angle_beta   90.00
_cell.angle_gamma   90.00
#
_symmetry.space_group_name_H-M   'P 1'
#
loop_
_entity.id
_entity.type
_entity.pdbx_description
1 polymer ?
#
loop_
_entity_poly.entity_id
_entity_poly.type
_entity_poly.pdbx_seq_one_letter_code
_entity_poly.pdbx_strand_id
1 'polypeptide(L)'
;MFNNPGTTTLVVSRSKLADPGTTYNVELLNESEATSLFCLSAFNQKSVPSGFSPTLVKQVVEECRGLPLSLKVVGASLKDRPEKYWEGAANRLSRGEPADETHESRVFSQIEATLETLDLKTRECFLDMGAFPEDKKIPLDVIINMWVEMHDLEDATAFAVLVDLSNRNLLTLVKDPRFGAMYTSYYDIFVTQHDVLRDLALHLSNRGKVNRRERLLMPKRESLLPREWERSNDEPYNARVVSIHTGEMSEMEWFDMELPKAEVLILHFTSDSYVLPPFIAKMSKLRALVIINSGMSPARLHDFSSFTNLAKLRSLWLERVHVPELSTCTVPLKNLHKMSLILCKINHSFDQTAVDMAQIFPNLSDLTIDHCDDLVELPSTVCGITSLNSISITNCPRISELPKNLSKLKALQLLRLYACPELKSLPVEICELPRLKYLDISQCVSLICVPEEIGKLTTLEKIDMRECSLSSIPSSAVSLTCLRHVICDTESLWMWEDVEKAVPGLRVEAAEKCFTLDWLDE
;
A
#
# COMPACT_ATOMS: atom_id res chain seq x y z
N MET A 1 -0.15 24.65 0.42
CA MET A 1 -1.20 25.51 1.02
C MET A 1 -2.52 25.27 0.32
N PHE A 2 -3.62 25.17 1.06
CA PHE A 2 -4.97 24.94 0.53
C PHE A 2 -5.39 26.09 -0.39
N ASN A 3 -5.63 25.81 -1.67
CA ASN A 3 -6.01 26.81 -2.67
C ASN A 3 -7.50 26.66 -3.03
N ASN A 4 -8.38 27.09 -2.12
CA ASN A 4 -9.83 27.10 -2.36
C ASN A 4 -10.28 28.49 -2.83
N PRO A 5 -10.84 28.62 -4.05
CA PRO A 5 -11.30 29.91 -4.59
C PRO A 5 -12.31 30.58 -3.64
N GLY A 6 -12.05 31.84 -3.27
CA GLY A 6 -12.93 32.60 -2.38
C GLY A 6 -12.66 32.42 -0.88
N THR A 7 -11.66 31.62 -0.49
CA THR A 7 -11.24 31.49 0.92
C THR A 7 -9.89 32.17 1.17
N THR A 8 -9.82 32.95 2.25
CA THR A 8 -8.57 33.51 2.76
C THR A 8 -8.07 32.62 3.88
N THR A 9 -7.03 31.82 3.61
CA THR A 9 -6.38 31.01 4.66
C THR A 9 -5.42 31.89 5.45
N LEU A 10 -5.81 32.26 6.67
CA LEU A 10 -4.97 32.99 7.60
C LEU A 10 -4.10 32.02 8.40
N VAL A 11 -2.83 31.89 8.03
CA VAL A 11 -1.86 31.12 8.83
C VAL A 11 -1.24 32.06 9.85
N VAL A 12 -1.68 31.95 11.10
CA VAL A 12 -1.09 32.69 12.23
C VAL A 12 -0.06 31.79 12.91
N SER A 13 1.21 32.08 12.69
CA SER A 13 2.33 31.44 13.39
C SER A 13 3.02 32.43 14.32
N ARG A 14 3.62 31.91 15.39
CA ARG A 14 4.53 32.67 16.27
C ARG A 14 5.89 32.91 15.63
N SER A 15 6.20 32.19 14.55
CA SER A 15 7.43 32.29 13.75
C SER A 15 7.13 32.80 12.33
N LYS A 16 8.13 33.40 11.68
CA LYS A 16 8.02 33.84 10.28
C LYS A 16 7.95 32.59 9.39
N LEU A 17 6.80 32.32 8.80
CA LEU A 17 6.63 31.22 7.86
C LEU A 17 7.46 31.51 6.61
N ALA A 18 8.37 30.60 6.25
CA ALA A 18 9.18 30.66 5.03
C ALA A 18 8.43 30.05 3.83
N ASP A 19 9.10 30.02 2.68
CA ASP A 19 8.60 29.76 1.33
C ASP A 19 7.45 28.73 1.19
N PRO A 20 6.52 28.89 0.22
CA PRO A 20 5.36 28.03 -0.01
C PRO A 20 5.64 26.54 -0.27
N GLY A 21 6.91 26.15 -0.47
CA GLY A 21 7.36 24.78 -0.70
C GLY A 21 7.99 24.09 0.51
N THR A 22 8.02 24.72 1.69
CA THR A 22 8.68 24.17 2.87
C THR A 22 7.67 23.46 3.78
N THR A 23 7.88 22.18 4.09
CA THR A 23 7.11 21.47 5.12
C THR A 23 7.49 22.02 6.49
N TYR A 24 6.51 22.57 7.22
CA TYR A 24 6.72 23.08 8.57
C TYR A 24 6.26 22.03 9.59
N ASN A 25 7.21 21.47 10.35
CA ASN A 25 6.90 20.59 11.46
C ASN A 25 6.34 21.42 12.62
N VAL A 26 5.05 21.28 12.89
CA VAL A 26 4.39 21.97 14.00
C VAL A 26 4.80 21.29 15.29
N GLU A 27 5.60 21.99 16.10
CA GLU A 27 5.99 21.52 17.42
C GLU A 27 4.78 21.34 18.34
N LEU A 28 4.84 20.31 19.19
CA LEU A 28 3.86 20.08 20.25
C LEU A 28 3.92 21.23 21.27
N LEU A 29 2.82 21.45 21.99
CA LEU A 29 2.79 22.47 23.03
C LEU A 29 3.74 22.08 24.16
N ASN A 30 4.58 23.03 24.59
CA ASN A 30 5.38 22.84 25.80
C ASN A 30 4.48 22.74 27.04
N GLU A 31 5.03 22.28 28.17
CA GLU A 31 4.27 22.01 29.39
C GLU A 31 3.41 23.20 29.86
N SER A 32 3.93 24.42 29.78
CA SER A 32 3.21 25.63 30.19
C SER A 32 2.04 25.94 29.26
N GLU A 33 2.23 25.80 27.94
CA GLU A 33 1.20 26.03 26.93
C GLU A 33 0.13 24.96 26.98
N ALA A 34 0.54 23.70 27.14
CA ALA A 34 -0.34 22.55 27.27
C ALA A 34 -1.24 22.68 28.51
N THR A 35 -0.65 23.00 29.66
CA THR A 35 -1.38 23.24 30.91
C THR A 35 -2.34 24.41 30.77
N SER A 36 -1.89 25.53 30.17
CA SER A 36 -2.75 26.69 29.98
C SER A 36 -3.94 26.40 29.07
N LEU A 37 -3.74 25.62 28.00
CA LEU A 37 -4.80 25.24 27.06
C LEU A 37 -5.79 24.26 27.70
N PHE A 38 -5.28 23.26 28.41
CA PHE A 38 -6.10 22.30 29.13
C PHE A 38 -6.98 23.00 30.19
N CYS A 39 -6.39 23.87 31.02
CA CYS A 39 -7.14 24.62 32.02
C CYS A 39 -8.23 25.50 31.39
N LEU A 40 -7.97 26.07 30.21
CA LEU A 40 -8.97 26.87 29.50
C LEU A 40 -10.20 26.01 29.14
N SER A 41 -9.99 24.77 28.71
CA SER A 41 -11.10 23.86 28.40
C SER A 41 -11.78 23.27 29.64
N ALA A 42 -11.03 22.95 30.69
CA ALA A 42 -11.56 22.30 31.89
C ALA A 42 -12.20 23.26 32.90
N PHE A 43 -11.65 24.47 33.03
CA PHE A 43 -12.02 25.45 34.07
C PHE A 43 -12.48 26.80 33.50
N ASN A 44 -12.43 27.01 32.17
CA ASN A 44 -12.63 28.31 31.52
C ASN A 44 -11.63 29.39 31.98
N GLN A 45 -10.45 29.01 32.46
CA GLN A 45 -9.37 29.92 32.88
C GLN A 45 -7.99 29.33 32.56
N LYS A 46 -6.94 30.15 32.45
CA LYS A 46 -5.61 29.71 31.97
C LYS A 46 -4.74 29.00 33.02
N SER A 47 -5.18 28.91 34.27
CA SER A 47 -4.41 28.36 35.38
C SER A 47 -5.26 27.42 36.23
N VAL A 48 -4.61 26.55 37.00
CA VAL A 48 -5.30 25.66 37.95
C VAL A 48 -5.99 26.51 39.04
N PRO A 49 -7.28 26.28 39.34
CA PRO A 49 -7.96 26.94 40.46
C PRO A 49 -7.27 26.62 41.80
N SER A 50 -7.23 27.58 42.72
CA SER A 50 -6.52 27.44 44.01
C SER A 50 -7.04 26.32 44.93
N GLY A 51 -8.24 25.80 44.68
CA GLY A 51 -8.84 24.69 45.42
C GLY A 51 -8.79 23.34 44.69
N PHE A 52 -8.08 23.24 43.56
CA PHE A 52 -7.97 22.01 42.78
C PHE A 52 -6.52 21.52 42.75
N SER A 53 -6.30 20.20 42.78
CA SER A 53 -4.95 19.62 42.80
C SER A 53 -4.14 19.96 41.54
N PRO A 54 -3.03 20.72 41.65
CA PRO A 54 -2.17 21.01 40.50
C PRO A 54 -1.43 19.77 40.00
N THR A 55 -1.13 18.83 40.90
CA THR A 55 -0.44 17.57 40.55
C THR A 55 -1.33 16.69 39.68
N LEU A 56 -2.64 16.61 39.97
CA LEU A 56 -3.58 15.85 39.17
C LEU A 56 -3.78 16.47 37.77
N VAL A 57 -3.85 17.80 37.68
CA VAL A 57 -3.89 18.49 36.37
C VAL A 57 -2.63 18.18 35.56
N LYS A 58 -1.46 18.26 36.18
CA LYS A 58 -0.19 17.96 35.52
C LYS A 58 -0.14 16.52 34.98
N GLN A 59 -0.56 15.54 35.78
CA GLN A 59 -0.64 14.13 35.35
C GLN A 59 -1.51 13.98 34.09
N VAL A 60 -2.73 14.54 34.08
CA VAL A 60 -3.62 14.43 32.92
C VAL A 60 -3.04 15.14 31.68
N VAL A 61 -2.42 16.30 31.86
CA VAL A 61 -1.80 17.08 30.77
C VAL A 61 -0.60 16.34 30.16
N GLU A 62 0.21 15.68 30.98
CA GLU A 62 1.34 14.87 30.53
C GLU A 62 0.87 13.71 29.63
N GLU A 63 -0.23 13.05 29.99
CA GLU A 63 -0.81 11.97 29.17
C GLU A 63 -1.33 12.47 27.80
N CYS A 64 -1.67 13.76 27.68
CA CYS A 64 -2.09 14.35 26.41
C CYS A 64 -0.91 14.66 25.47
N ARG A 65 0.35 14.48 25.92
CA ARG A 65 1.59 14.65 25.15
C ARG A 65 1.69 15.96 24.36
N GLY A 66 1.16 17.06 24.91
CA GLY A 66 1.22 18.38 24.27
C GLY A 66 0.35 18.54 23.01
N LEU A 67 -0.52 17.58 22.69
CA LEU A 67 -1.42 17.64 21.53
C LEU A 67 -2.60 18.60 21.80
N PRO A 68 -2.75 19.72 21.04
CA PRO A 68 -3.76 20.73 21.32
C PRO A 68 -5.20 20.21 21.33
N LEU A 69 -5.53 19.29 20.41
CA LEU A 69 -6.88 18.72 20.32
C LEU A 69 -7.17 17.81 21.53
N SER A 70 -6.25 16.90 21.85
CA SER A 70 -6.36 16.02 23.03
C SER A 70 -6.55 16.83 24.31
N LEU A 71 -5.71 17.85 24.54
CA LEU A 71 -5.83 18.75 25.70
C LEU A 71 -7.20 19.42 25.79
N LYS A 72 -7.71 19.92 24.66
CA LYS A 72 -9.03 20.58 24.63
C LYS A 72 -10.15 19.61 24.93
N VAL A 73 -10.11 18.40 24.37
CA VAL A 73 -11.20 17.44 24.48
C VAL A 73 -11.19 16.74 25.85
N VAL A 74 -10.03 16.32 26.36
CA VAL A 74 -9.90 15.81 27.74
C VAL A 74 -10.31 16.88 28.74
N GLY A 75 -9.85 18.12 28.57
CA GLY A 75 -10.26 19.21 29.45
C GLY A 75 -11.77 19.42 29.45
N ALA A 76 -12.40 19.41 28.27
CA ALA A 76 -13.84 19.58 28.14
C ALA A 76 -14.67 18.39 28.65
N SER A 77 -14.15 17.15 28.65
CA SER A 77 -14.85 15.99 29.22
C SER A 77 -14.79 15.97 30.76
N LEU A 78 -13.69 16.49 31.32
CA LEU A 78 -13.46 16.59 32.75
C LEU A 78 -14.08 17.84 33.40
N LYS A 79 -14.52 18.81 32.59
CA LYS A 79 -15.22 20.01 33.04
C LYS A 79 -16.42 19.65 33.92
N ASP A 80 -16.54 20.35 35.04
CA ASP A 80 -17.60 20.20 36.04
C ASP A 80 -17.68 18.79 36.69
N ARG A 81 -16.64 17.95 36.54
CA ARG A 81 -16.51 16.64 37.20
C ARG A 81 -15.75 16.74 38.54
N PRO A 82 -16.07 15.88 39.53
CA PRO A 82 -15.36 15.87 40.81
C PRO A 82 -13.93 15.31 40.67
N GLU A 83 -13.03 15.72 41.56
CA GLU A 83 -11.61 15.34 41.53
C GLU A 83 -11.36 13.83 41.51
N LYS A 84 -12.16 13.04 42.24
CA LYS A 84 -12.08 11.57 42.21
C LYS A 84 -12.37 10.97 40.82
N TYR A 85 -13.17 11.64 40.00
CA TYR A 85 -13.38 11.23 38.60
C TYR A 85 -12.14 11.51 37.75
N TRP A 86 -11.47 12.64 37.99
CA TRP A 86 -10.22 13.00 37.32
C TRP A 86 -9.10 12.02 37.64
N GLU A 87 -9.00 11.54 38.89
CA GLU A 87 -8.07 10.45 39.26
C GLU A 87 -8.34 9.18 38.43
N GLY A 88 -9.61 8.81 38.26
CA GLY A 88 -10.02 7.71 37.41
C GLY A 88 -9.63 7.93 35.94
N ALA A 89 -9.84 9.13 35.41
CA ALA A 89 -9.46 9.48 34.05
C ALA A 89 -7.94 9.46 33.84
N ALA A 90 -7.15 10.00 34.77
CA ALA A 90 -5.69 9.95 34.73
C ALA A 90 -5.19 8.50 34.70
N ASN A 91 -5.74 7.62 35.54
CA ASN A 91 -5.41 6.19 35.56
C ASN A 91 -5.82 5.44 34.28
N ARG A 92 -6.83 5.92 33.56
CA ARG A 92 -7.23 5.35 32.26
C ARG A 92 -6.27 5.81 31.17
N LEU A 93 -6.01 7.11 31.10
CA LEU A 93 -5.11 7.72 30.13
C LEU A 93 -3.69 7.12 30.23
N SER A 94 -3.17 6.90 31.44
CA SER A 94 -1.87 6.26 31.65
C SER A 94 -1.79 4.80 31.19
N ARG A 95 -2.95 4.15 30.99
CA ARG A 95 -3.09 2.81 30.41
C ARG A 95 -3.40 2.85 28.90
N GLY A 96 -3.39 4.03 28.28
CA GLY A 96 -3.78 4.24 26.89
C GLY A 96 -5.28 4.12 26.63
N GLU A 97 -6.11 4.18 27.68
CA GLU A 97 -7.57 4.15 27.57
C GLU A 97 -8.15 5.58 27.47
N PRO A 98 -9.26 5.78 26.75
CA PRO A 98 -9.91 7.10 26.69
C PRO A 98 -10.37 7.54 28.09
N ALA A 99 -10.27 8.84 28.38
CA ALA A 99 -10.67 9.42 29.66
C ALA A 99 -12.13 9.09 30.05
N ASP A 100 -13.03 9.14 29.06
CA ASP A 100 -14.40 8.62 29.13
C ASP A 100 -14.94 8.25 27.74
N GLU A 101 -16.14 7.66 27.66
CA GLU A 101 -16.80 7.31 26.39
C GLU A 101 -17.15 8.56 25.54
N THR A 102 -17.25 9.74 26.16
CA THR A 102 -17.59 11.00 25.47
C THR A 102 -16.37 11.73 24.92
N HIS A 103 -15.18 11.47 25.46
CA HIS A 103 -13.90 12.06 25.10
C HIS A 103 -13.54 11.65 23.67
N GLU A 104 -13.55 10.35 23.42
CA GLU A 104 -13.23 9.77 22.11
C GLU A 104 -14.24 10.22 21.04
N SER A 105 -15.54 10.16 21.35
CA SER A 105 -16.58 10.63 20.42
C SER A 105 -16.52 12.13 20.13
N ARG A 106 -16.08 12.97 21.09
CA ARG A 106 -15.87 14.42 20.85
C ARG A 106 -14.64 14.69 19.97
N VAL A 107 -13.51 13.99 20.18
CA VAL A 107 -12.35 14.07 19.29
C VAL A 107 -12.78 13.68 17.88
N PHE A 108 -13.47 12.54 17.73
CA PHE A 108 -13.95 12.07 16.43
C PHE A 108 -14.96 13.02 15.80
N SER A 109 -15.89 13.62 16.55
CA SER A 109 -16.84 14.59 15.97
C SER A 109 -16.15 15.81 15.36
N GLN A 110 -15.03 16.25 15.97
CA GLN A 110 -14.29 17.41 15.48
C GLN A 110 -13.49 17.08 14.21
N ILE A 111 -12.99 15.85 14.09
CA ILE A 111 -12.29 15.38 12.90
C ILE A 111 -13.30 14.96 11.81
N GLU A 112 -14.44 14.40 12.17
CA GLU A 112 -15.54 14.05 11.24
C GLU A 112 -16.03 15.29 10.48
N ALA A 113 -16.06 16.47 11.12
CA ALA A 113 -16.37 17.74 10.45
C ALA A 113 -15.40 18.06 9.29
N THR A 114 -14.14 17.59 9.34
CA THR A 114 -13.20 17.75 8.20
C THR A 114 -13.59 16.87 7.02
N LEU A 115 -14.21 15.72 7.28
CA LEU A 115 -14.68 14.78 6.26
C LEU A 115 -15.97 15.26 5.58
N GLU A 116 -16.74 16.16 6.19
CA GLU A 116 -17.95 16.75 5.57
C GLU A 116 -17.62 17.59 4.32
N THR A 117 -16.37 18.03 4.19
CA THR A 117 -15.89 18.78 3.02
C THR A 117 -15.46 17.89 1.85
N LEU A 118 -15.42 16.57 2.05
CA LEU A 118 -15.09 15.60 1.01
C LEU A 118 -16.34 15.26 0.21
N ASP A 119 -16.16 15.02 -1.09
CA ASP A 119 -17.22 14.37 -1.85
C ASP A 119 -17.42 12.93 -1.34
N LEU A 120 -18.59 12.36 -1.66
CA LEU A 120 -18.99 11.05 -1.17
C LEU A 120 -17.95 9.97 -1.48
N LYS A 121 -17.37 9.95 -2.70
CA LYS A 121 -16.41 8.90 -3.08
C LYS A 121 -15.11 9.02 -2.32
N THR A 122 -14.57 10.22 -2.20
CA THR A 122 -13.33 10.47 -1.42
C THR A 122 -13.52 10.14 0.06
N ARG A 123 -14.70 10.43 0.62
CA ARG A 123 -15.06 10.02 1.98
C ARG A 123 -15.12 8.51 2.14
N GLU A 124 -15.76 7.79 1.21
CA GLU A 124 -15.79 6.32 1.26
C GLU A 124 -14.39 5.71 1.13
N CYS A 125 -13.54 6.26 0.26
CA CYS A 125 -12.13 5.86 0.13
C CYS A 125 -11.34 6.10 1.42
N PHE A 126 -11.57 7.22 2.12
CA PHE A 126 -10.99 7.45 3.45
C PHE A 126 -11.43 6.38 4.47
N LEU A 127 -12.72 6.04 4.51
CA LEU A 127 -13.25 5.03 5.44
C LEU A 127 -12.68 3.63 5.17
N ASP A 128 -12.40 3.31 3.91
CA ASP A 128 -11.75 2.07 3.50
C ASP A 128 -10.34 1.90 4.07
N MET A 129 -9.64 3.02 4.35
CA MET A 129 -8.30 2.97 4.93
C MET A 129 -8.28 2.34 6.33
N GLY A 130 -9.41 2.34 7.04
CA GLY A 130 -9.54 1.63 8.33
C GLY A 130 -9.35 0.10 8.21
N ALA A 131 -9.34 -0.45 7.00
CA ALA A 131 -9.09 -1.86 6.75
C ALA A 131 -7.62 -2.27 6.93
N PHE A 132 -6.70 -1.31 7.00
CA PHE A 132 -5.27 -1.58 7.15
C PHE A 132 -4.80 -1.39 8.60
N PRO A 133 -3.75 -2.09 9.03
CA PRO A 133 -3.22 -1.98 10.40
C PRO A 133 -2.52 -0.64 10.67
N GLU A 134 -2.53 -0.22 11.95
CA GLU A 134 -1.81 0.94 12.50
C GLU A 134 -0.31 0.85 12.23
N ASP A 135 0.32 2.01 12.03
CA ASP A 135 1.78 2.16 11.86
C ASP A 135 2.43 1.24 10.80
N LYS A 136 1.66 0.72 9.84
CA LYS A 136 2.18 -0.09 8.73
C LYS A 136 2.20 0.70 7.44
N LYS A 137 3.25 0.45 6.65
CA LYS A 137 3.32 0.85 5.26
C LYS A 137 2.30 0.04 4.48
N ILE A 138 1.38 0.73 3.81
CA ILE A 138 0.37 0.11 2.96
C ILE A 138 0.84 0.28 1.52
N PRO A 139 1.06 -0.82 0.78
CA PRO A 139 1.43 -0.73 -0.63
C PRO A 139 0.36 0.02 -1.43
N LEU A 140 0.78 0.99 -2.25
CA LEU A 140 -0.14 1.83 -3.05
C LEU A 140 -1.09 0.97 -3.89
N ASP A 141 -0.55 -0.07 -4.53
CA ASP A 141 -1.26 -0.99 -5.41
C ASP A 141 -2.44 -1.68 -4.72
N VAL A 142 -2.29 -2.03 -3.44
CA VAL A 142 -3.36 -2.66 -2.68
C VAL A 142 -4.54 -1.70 -2.55
N ILE A 143 -4.28 -0.43 -2.23
CA ILE A 143 -5.32 0.59 -2.06
C ILE A 143 -5.98 0.93 -3.40
N ILE A 144 -5.18 1.17 -4.44
CA ILE A 144 -5.69 1.47 -5.78
C ILE A 144 -6.58 0.33 -6.27
N ASN A 145 -6.12 -0.91 -6.19
CA ASN A 145 -6.89 -2.07 -6.64
C ASN A 145 -8.18 -2.23 -5.84
N MET A 146 -8.12 -2.06 -4.51
CA MET A 146 -9.31 -2.07 -3.66
C MET A 146 -10.34 -1.04 -4.13
N TRP A 147 -9.93 0.21 -4.38
CA TRP A 147 -10.85 1.28 -4.76
C TRP A 147 -11.36 1.18 -6.20
N VAL A 148 -10.52 0.73 -7.13
CA VAL A 148 -10.92 0.41 -8.51
C VAL A 148 -12.04 -0.63 -8.49
N GLU A 149 -11.87 -1.69 -7.70
CA GLU A 149 -12.82 -2.79 -7.67
C GLU A 149 -14.13 -2.48 -6.94
N MET A 150 -14.09 -1.65 -5.89
CA MET A 150 -15.28 -1.31 -5.11
C MET A 150 -16.02 -0.07 -5.60
N HIS A 151 -15.30 0.96 -6.03
CA HIS A 151 -15.89 2.26 -6.34
C HIS A 151 -16.00 2.52 -7.85
N ASP A 152 -15.66 1.52 -8.66
CA ASP A 152 -15.69 1.58 -10.14
C ASP A 152 -14.88 2.79 -10.63
N LEU A 153 -13.68 2.94 -10.08
CA LEU A 153 -12.74 4.02 -10.42
C LEU A 153 -11.75 3.52 -11.47
N GLU A 154 -11.34 4.42 -12.35
CA GLU A 154 -10.13 4.20 -13.16
C GLU A 154 -8.89 4.36 -12.26
N ASP A 155 -7.81 3.62 -12.55
CA ASP A 155 -6.56 3.65 -11.76
C ASP A 155 -6.06 5.09 -11.51
N ALA A 156 -6.07 5.94 -12.53
CA ALA A 156 -5.66 7.35 -12.43
C ALA A 156 -6.58 8.18 -11.51
N THR A 157 -7.86 7.86 -11.48
CA THR A 157 -8.83 8.53 -10.60
C THR A 157 -8.63 8.09 -9.15
N ALA A 158 -8.41 6.80 -8.90
CA ALA A 158 -8.09 6.29 -7.56
C ALA A 158 -6.78 6.93 -7.02
N PHE A 159 -5.77 7.11 -7.87
CA PHE A 159 -4.55 7.81 -7.49
C PHE A 159 -4.79 9.30 -7.18
N ALA A 160 -5.63 9.98 -7.96
CA ALA A 160 -5.99 11.38 -7.68
C ALA A 160 -6.71 11.52 -6.31
N VAL A 161 -7.56 10.56 -5.94
CA VAL A 161 -8.21 10.52 -4.61
C VAL A 161 -7.16 10.38 -3.50
N LEU A 162 -6.16 9.51 -3.66
CA LEU A 162 -5.05 9.40 -2.70
C LEU A 162 -4.29 10.72 -2.52
N VAL A 163 -4.00 11.42 -3.63
CA VAL A 163 -3.34 12.72 -3.59
C VAL A 163 -4.20 13.77 -2.89
N ASP A 164 -5.53 13.80 -3.11
CA ASP A 164 -6.43 14.71 -2.40
C ASP A 164 -6.45 14.43 -0.89
N LEU A 165 -6.57 13.15 -0.50
CA LEU A 165 -6.50 12.75 0.91
C LEU A 165 -5.16 13.13 1.55
N SER A 166 -4.04 12.95 0.83
CA SER A 166 -2.72 13.36 1.29
C SER A 166 -2.60 14.87 1.46
N ASN A 167 -3.09 15.65 0.50
CA ASN A 167 -3.08 17.12 0.58
C ASN A 167 -3.90 17.65 1.75
N ARG A 168 -4.89 16.88 2.21
CA ARG A 168 -5.73 17.17 3.37
C ARG A 168 -5.18 16.60 4.68
N ASN A 169 -3.99 15.99 4.64
CA ASN A 169 -3.34 15.32 5.77
C ASN A 169 -4.19 14.19 6.37
N LEU A 170 -5.02 13.52 5.55
CA LEU A 170 -5.83 12.36 5.96
C LEU A 170 -5.08 11.02 5.77
N LEU A 171 -3.95 11.08 5.08
CA LEU A 171 -2.93 10.04 4.94
C LEU A 171 -1.62 10.70 4.51
N THR A 172 -0.53 9.95 4.49
CA THR A 172 0.76 10.40 3.95
C THR A 172 1.19 9.49 2.81
N LEU A 173 1.49 10.08 1.66
CA LEU A 173 2.18 9.40 0.58
C LEU A 173 3.68 9.47 0.86
N VAL A 174 4.30 8.32 1.08
CA VAL A 174 5.73 8.21 1.31
C VAL A 174 6.35 7.56 0.08
N LYS A 175 7.43 8.19 -0.38
CA LYS A 175 8.24 7.68 -1.47
C LYS A 175 9.40 6.91 -0.88
N ASP A 176 9.69 5.75 -1.45
CA ASP A 176 10.88 5.02 -1.06
C ASP A 176 12.14 5.81 -1.50
N PRO A 177 13.02 6.22 -0.55
CA PRO A 177 14.16 7.08 -0.83
C PRO A 177 15.25 6.40 -1.67
N ARG A 178 15.23 5.07 -1.81
CA ARG A 178 16.11 4.32 -2.73
C ARG A 178 15.89 4.74 -4.18
N PHE A 179 14.68 5.21 -4.49
CA PHE A 179 14.32 5.76 -5.79
C PHE A 179 14.48 7.29 -5.72
N GLY A 180 15.57 7.79 -6.30
CA GLY A 180 15.91 9.23 -6.27
C GLY A 180 14.72 10.17 -6.51
N ALA A 181 14.75 11.33 -5.84
CA ALA A 181 13.61 12.23 -5.60
C ALA A 181 12.79 12.70 -6.83
N MET A 182 13.27 12.45 -8.05
CA MET A 182 12.69 13.01 -9.28
C MET A 182 11.88 12.00 -10.12
N TYR A 183 12.01 10.67 -9.92
CA TYR A 183 11.29 9.66 -10.72
C TYR A 183 10.89 8.42 -9.92
N THR A 184 9.77 8.54 -9.21
CA THR A 184 9.09 7.39 -8.58
C THR A 184 8.11 6.77 -9.56
N SER A 185 8.27 5.48 -9.84
CA SER A 185 7.18 4.70 -10.42
C SER A 185 6.07 4.57 -9.37
N TYR A 186 4.83 4.28 -9.81
CA TYR A 186 3.71 4.09 -8.89
C TYR A 186 3.98 2.94 -7.89
N TYR A 187 4.77 1.95 -8.31
CA TYR A 187 5.22 0.82 -7.49
C TYR A 187 6.19 1.20 -6.36
N ASP A 188 6.73 2.43 -6.37
CA ASP A 188 7.77 2.89 -5.42
C ASP A 188 7.17 3.78 -4.31
N ILE A 189 5.84 3.80 -4.19
CA ILE A 189 5.08 4.62 -3.24
C ILE A 189 4.37 3.70 -2.26
N PHE A 190 4.43 4.05 -0.98
CA PHE A 190 3.60 3.46 0.05
C PHE A 190 2.80 4.54 0.78
N VAL A 191 1.70 4.12 1.38
CA VAL A 191 0.80 4.99 2.13
C VAL A 191 0.95 4.67 3.61
N THR A 192 1.07 5.70 4.43
CA THR A 192 0.93 5.58 5.88
C THR A 192 -0.28 6.38 6.35
N GLN A 193 -1.02 5.85 7.31
CA GLN A 193 -2.13 6.55 7.94
C GLN A 193 -1.87 6.66 9.44
N HIS A 194 -2.07 7.85 10.00
CA HIS A 194 -1.95 8.07 11.43
C HIS A 194 -3.07 7.34 12.18
N ASP A 195 -2.75 6.72 13.32
CA ASP A 195 -3.69 5.92 14.13
C ASP A 195 -5.01 6.63 14.44
N VAL A 196 -5.00 7.90 14.84
CA VAL A 196 -6.23 8.69 15.08
C VAL A 196 -7.15 8.74 13.87
N LEU A 197 -6.60 8.79 12.65
CA LEU A 197 -7.39 8.83 11.41
C LEU A 197 -7.94 7.44 11.06
N ARG A 198 -7.15 6.40 11.30
CA ARG A 198 -7.59 5.00 11.20
C ARG A 198 -8.70 4.71 12.19
N ASP A 199 -8.53 5.13 13.45
CA ASP A 199 -9.51 4.99 14.52
C ASP A 199 -10.80 5.75 14.21
N LEU A 200 -10.71 6.93 13.60
CA LEU A 200 -11.88 7.64 13.10
C LEU A 200 -12.59 6.83 12.01
N ALA A 201 -11.85 6.28 11.04
CA ALA A 201 -12.42 5.45 9.99
C ALA A 201 -13.12 4.20 10.58
N LEU A 202 -12.51 3.54 11.57
CA LEU A 202 -13.10 2.43 12.31
C LEU A 202 -14.35 2.85 13.09
N HIS A 203 -14.28 3.96 13.83
CA HIS A 203 -15.40 4.49 14.61
C HIS A 203 -16.61 4.76 13.72
N LEU A 204 -16.40 5.44 12.59
CA LEU A 204 -17.46 5.75 11.63
C LEU A 204 -18.01 4.48 10.97
N SER A 205 -17.14 3.54 10.61
CA SER A 205 -17.52 2.26 10.00
C SER A 205 -18.27 1.33 10.95
N ASN A 206 -18.01 1.44 12.26
CA ASN A 206 -18.61 0.60 13.29
C ASN A 206 -19.96 1.11 13.82
N ARG A 207 -20.49 2.22 13.29
CA ARG A 207 -21.81 2.73 13.68
C ARG A 207 -22.92 1.74 13.30
N GLY A 208 -23.82 1.49 14.24
CA GLY A 208 -24.97 0.60 14.04
C GLY A 208 -24.67 -0.89 14.26
N LYS A 209 -25.63 -1.74 13.89
CA LYS A 209 -25.54 -3.21 14.05
C LYS A 209 -24.47 -3.80 13.14
N VAL A 210 -23.66 -4.73 13.65
CA VAL A 210 -22.55 -5.40 12.93
C VAL A 210 -22.99 -5.88 11.54
N ASN A 211 -24.09 -6.62 11.45
CA ASN A 211 -24.56 -7.23 10.19
C ASN A 211 -25.01 -6.21 9.14
N ARG A 212 -25.21 -4.94 9.53
CA ARG A 212 -25.62 -3.85 8.63
C ARG A 212 -24.46 -2.96 8.20
N ARG A 213 -23.26 -3.14 8.75
CA ARG A 213 -22.08 -2.35 8.41
C ARG A 213 -21.64 -2.67 6.98
N GLU A 214 -21.31 -1.63 6.22
CA GLU A 214 -20.74 -1.76 4.86
C GLU A 214 -19.26 -2.21 4.92
N ARG A 215 -18.59 -1.93 6.04
CA ARG A 215 -17.20 -2.33 6.31
C ARG A 215 -17.17 -3.13 7.60
N LEU A 216 -16.67 -4.36 7.53
CA LEU A 216 -16.48 -5.23 8.68
C LEU A 216 -14.98 -5.31 8.96
N LEU A 217 -14.51 -4.40 9.82
CA LEU A 217 -13.10 -4.15 10.05
C LEU A 217 -12.73 -4.55 11.47
N MET A 218 -11.69 -5.38 11.62
CA MET A 218 -11.20 -5.74 12.94
C MET A 218 -10.45 -4.55 13.56
N PRO A 219 -10.89 -4.03 14.73
CA PRO A 219 -10.36 -2.78 15.26
C PRO A 219 -8.92 -2.94 15.77
N LYS A 220 -8.62 -4.07 16.41
CA LYS A 220 -7.32 -4.41 16.97
C LYS A 220 -6.92 -5.81 16.52
N ARG A 221 -5.62 -6.08 16.57
CA ARG A 221 -5.09 -7.42 16.36
C ARG A 221 -5.42 -8.29 17.58
N GLU A 222 -6.12 -9.39 17.34
CA GLU A 222 -6.48 -10.37 18.37
C GLU A 222 -6.10 -11.77 17.89
N SER A 223 -6.03 -12.74 18.80
CA SER A 223 -5.75 -14.14 18.41
C SER A 223 -6.93 -14.79 17.70
N LEU A 224 -8.15 -14.30 17.93
CA LEU A 224 -9.41 -14.85 17.42
C LEU A 224 -10.29 -13.75 16.85
N LEU A 225 -11.35 -14.14 16.15
CA LEU A 225 -12.37 -13.22 15.65
C LEU A 225 -13.15 -12.55 16.80
N PRO A 226 -13.65 -11.31 16.60
CA PRO A 226 -14.42 -10.61 17.62
C PRO A 226 -15.69 -11.38 18.03
N ARG A 227 -15.90 -11.54 19.34
CA ARG A 227 -17.12 -12.19 19.89
C ARG A 227 -18.43 -11.53 19.46
N GLU A 228 -18.39 -10.23 19.17
CA GLU A 228 -19.57 -9.50 18.66
C GLU A 228 -20.02 -10.03 17.29
N TRP A 229 -19.06 -10.42 16.43
CA TRP A 229 -19.34 -11.01 15.13
C TRP A 229 -19.98 -12.37 15.32
N GLU A 230 -19.35 -13.27 16.09
CA GLU A 230 -19.89 -14.60 16.39
C GLU A 230 -21.34 -14.56 16.91
N ARG A 231 -21.64 -13.64 17.84
CA ARG A 231 -23.00 -13.45 18.38
C ARG A 231 -24.02 -12.95 17.37
N SER A 232 -23.55 -12.29 16.32
CA SER A 232 -24.38 -11.73 15.24
C SER A 232 -24.42 -12.66 14.02
N ASN A 233 -23.88 -13.87 14.11
CA ASN A 233 -23.77 -14.81 12.99
C ASN A 233 -25.09 -15.50 12.62
N ASP A 234 -26.21 -15.08 13.23
CA ASP A 234 -27.57 -15.55 12.96
C ASP A 234 -28.19 -14.91 11.70
N GLU A 235 -27.68 -13.76 11.27
CA GLU A 235 -28.06 -13.10 10.01
C GLU A 235 -26.82 -12.83 9.12
N PRO A 236 -26.99 -12.74 7.79
CA PRO A 236 -25.89 -12.41 6.88
C PRO A 236 -25.33 -11.00 7.11
N TYR A 237 -24.01 -10.85 6.91
CA TYR A 237 -23.32 -9.57 6.98
C TYR A 237 -23.42 -8.82 5.65
N ASN A 238 -23.82 -7.55 5.70
CA ASN A 238 -23.93 -6.69 4.52
C ASN A 238 -22.60 -6.10 4.03
N ALA A 239 -21.49 -6.49 4.66
CA ALA A 239 -20.18 -5.92 4.41
C ALA A 239 -19.72 -6.13 2.97
N ARG A 240 -19.16 -5.07 2.38
CA ARG A 240 -18.47 -5.06 1.09
C ARG A 240 -16.96 -5.19 1.28
N VAL A 241 -16.43 -4.60 2.35
CA VAL A 241 -15.03 -4.77 2.80
C VAL A 241 -15.02 -5.61 4.06
N VAL A 242 -14.17 -6.62 4.09
CA VAL A 242 -13.88 -7.40 5.28
C VAL A 242 -12.38 -7.35 5.53
N SER A 243 -11.97 -6.90 6.71
CA SER A 243 -10.57 -6.92 7.13
C SER A 243 -10.42 -7.64 8.46
N ILE A 244 -9.59 -8.68 8.46
CA ILE A 244 -9.39 -9.62 9.58
C ILE A 244 -7.91 -9.60 9.95
N HIS A 245 -7.63 -9.48 11.26
CA HIS A 245 -6.28 -9.38 11.81
C HIS A 245 -6.04 -10.43 12.90
N THR A 246 -5.57 -11.61 12.55
CA THR A 246 -5.49 -12.77 13.46
C THR A 246 -4.06 -13.22 13.76
N GLY A 247 -3.91 -14.19 14.67
CA GLY A 247 -2.68 -14.94 14.87
C GLY A 247 -2.59 -16.15 13.94
N GLU A 248 -2.11 -17.27 14.47
CA GLU A 248 -2.34 -18.57 13.85
C GLU A 248 -3.83 -18.91 13.89
N MET A 249 -4.36 -19.51 12.81
CA MET A 249 -5.76 -19.92 12.71
C MET A 249 -5.84 -21.33 12.15
N SER A 250 -6.59 -22.19 12.84
CA SER A 250 -7.00 -23.53 12.44
C SER A 250 -8.44 -23.55 11.90
N GLU A 251 -8.84 -24.64 11.25
CA GLU A 251 -10.20 -24.80 10.70
C GLU A 251 -11.30 -24.62 11.77
N MET A 252 -11.06 -25.07 13.01
CA MET A 252 -12.04 -25.02 14.10
C MET A 252 -12.24 -23.61 14.69
N GLU A 253 -11.32 -22.69 14.44
CA GLU A 253 -11.38 -21.32 14.96
C GLU A 253 -12.18 -20.38 14.04
N TRP A 254 -12.43 -20.81 12.81
CA TRP A 254 -13.33 -20.12 11.89
C TRP A 254 -14.78 -20.49 12.19
N PHE A 255 -15.63 -19.49 12.43
CA PHE A 255 -17.08 -19.69 12.32
C PHE A 255 -17.56 -19.33 10.91
N ASP A 256 -18.65 -19.97 10.50
CA ASP A 256 -19.18 -19.87 9.15
C ASP A 256 -19.89 -18.53 8.92
N MET A 257 -19.18 -17.56 8.33
CA MET A 257 -19.70 -16.22 8.07
C MET A 257 -20.40 -16.12 6.71
N GLU A 258 -21.64 -15.63 6.70
CA GLU A 258 -22.35 -15.33 5.44
C GLU A 258 -22.11 -13.89 4.98
N LEU A 259 -21.25 -13.74 3.96
CA LEU A 259 -20.80 -12.44 3.41
C LEU A 259 -21.21 -12.25 1.93
N PRO A 260 -22.51 -12.22 1.59
CA PRO A 260 -22.99 -12.25 0.21
C PRO A 260 -22.67 -11.00 -0.62
N LYS A 261 -22.26 -9.91 0.04
CA LYS A 261 -21.95 -8.61 -0.59
C LYS A 261 -20.46 -8.30 -0.62
N ALA A 262 -19.61 -9.13 -0.04
CA ALA A 262 -18.19 -8.84 0.07
C ALA A 262 -17.51 -8.83 -1.30
N GLU A 263 -16.83 -7.72 -1.57
CA GLU A 263 -16.07 -7.45 -2.80
C GLU A 263 -14.56 -7.44 -2.51
N VAL A 264 -14.17 -7.14 -1.27
CA VAL A 264 -12.77 -7.10 -0.83
C VAL A 264 -12.62 -7.86 0.47
N LEU A 265 -11.63 -8.74 0.52
CA LEU A 265 -11.20 -9.44 1.72
C LEU A 265 -9.71 -9.18 1.95
N ILE A 266 -9.39 -8.66 3.12
CA ILE A 266 -8.03 -8.45 3.59
C ILE A 266 -7.79 -9.35 4.81
N LEU A 267 -6.82 -10.26 4.68
CA LEU A 267 -6.38 -11.14 5.74
C LEU A 267 -4.98 -10.73 6.17
N HIS A 268 -4.87 -10.15 7.34
CA HIS A 268 -3.61 -9.93 8.03
C HIS A 268 -3.44 -10.99 9.10
N PHE A 269 -2.28 -11.65 9.12
CA PHE A 269 -1.98 -12.61 10.17
C PHE A 269 -0.49 -12.61 10.52
N THR A 270 -0.13 -13.38 11.54
CA THR A 270 1.27 -13.59 11.91
C THR A 270 1.43 -15.01 12.41
N SER A 271 1.89 -15.88 11.51
CA SER A 271 2.12 -17.29 11.77
C SER A 271 2.96 -17.88 10.63
N ASP A 272 3.64 -18.99 10.88
CA ASP A 272 4.32 -19.77 9.83
C ASP A 272 3.34 -20.74 9.12
N SER A 273 2.15 -20.93 9.68
CA SER A 273 1.08 -21.79 9.16
C SER A 273 -0.28 -21.13 9.33
N TYR A 274 -1.11 -21.13 8.29
CA TYR A 274 -2.40 -20.46 8.34
C TYR A 274 -3.45 -21.17 7.49
N VAL A 275 -4.58 -21.54 8.12
CA VAL A 275 -5.74 -22.09 7.43
C VAL A 275 -6.60 -20.94 6.92
N LEU A 276 -6.81 -20.87 5.60
CA LEU A 276 -7.67 -19.87 4.99
C LEU A 276 -9.12 -20.04 5.47
N PRO A 277 -9.87 -18.94 5.68
CA PRO A 277 -11.24 -19.06 6.16
C PRO A 277 -12.12 -19.82 5.16
N PRO A 278 -12.79 -20.92 5.56
CA PRO A 278 -13.61 -21.73 4.65
C PRO A 278 -14.74 -20.96 3.98
N PHE A 279 -15.26 -19.92 4.65
CA PHE A 279 -16.34 -19.08 4.11
C PHE A 279 -15.93 -18.29 2.85
N ILE A 280 -14.64 -18.17 2.52
CA ILE A 280 -14.17 -17.57 1.26
C ILE A 280 -14.86 -18.22 0.05
N ALA A 281 -15.08 -19.54 0.09
CA ALA A 281 -15.75 -20.27 -0.98
C ALA A 281 -17.18 -19.81 -1.27
N LYS A 282 -17.82 -19.09 -0.33
CA LYS A 282 -19.17 -18.54 -0.45
C LYS A 282 -19.19 -17.07 -0.92
N MET A 283 -18.03 -16.40 -0.97
CA MET A 283 -17.88 -14.99 -1.33
C MET A 283 -17.94 -14.77 -2.86
N SER A 284 -19.07 -15.09 -3.47
CA SER A 284 -19.27 -15.06 -4.94
C SER A 284 -19.13 -13.68 -5.61
N LYS A 285 -19.03 -12.60 -4.83
CA LYS A 285 -18.80 -11.23 -5.30
C LYS A 285 -17.37 -10.73 -5.09
N LEU A 286 -16.49 -11.55 -4.50
CA LEU A 286 -15.12 -11.15 -4.20
C LEU A 286 -14.36 -10.79 -5.48
N ARG A 287 -13.77 -9.59 -5.49
CA ARG A 287 -12.99 -9.02 -6.60
C ARG A 287 -11.53 -8.80 -6.22
N ALA A 288 -11.25 -8.45 -4.97
CA ALA A 288 -9.87 -8.32 -4.47
C ALA A 288 -9.66 -9.19 -3.22
N LEU A 289 -8.56 -9.94 -3.23
CA LEU A 289 -8.11 -10.75 -2.10
C LEU A 289 -6.68 -10.34 -1.74
N VAL A 290 -6.49 -9.91 -0.50
CA VAL A 290 -5.20 -9.47 0.03
C VAL A 290 -4.85 -10.36 1.21
N ILE A 291 -3.70 -11.00 1.16
CA ILE A 291 -3.21 -11.89 2.21
C ILE A 291 -1.81 -11.43 2.60
N ILE A 292 -1.66 -10.97 3.85
CA ILE A 292 -0.43 -10.37 4.36
C ILE A 292 -0.02 -11.06 5.65
N ASN A 293 1.14 -11.71 5.63
CA ASN A 293 1.77 -12.25 6.82
C ASN A 293 2.81 -11.27 7.38
N SER A 294 2.60 -10.80 8.61
CA SER A 294 3.55 -9.94 9.33
C SER A 294 4.63 -10.71 10.11
N GLY A 295 4.67 -12.05 10.00
CA GLY A 295 5.71 -12.89 10.61
C GLY A 295 7.09 -12.70 9.99
N MET A 296 8.14 -13.30 10.55
CA MET A 296 9.50 -13.17 10.02
C MET A 296 9.81 -14.15 8.88
N SER A 297 8.96 -15.15 8.67
CA SER A 297 9.17 -16.20 7.67
C SER A 297 7.93 -16.36 6.77
N PRO A 298 8.07 -16.82 5.52
CA PRO A 298 6.93 -17.10 4.66
C PRO A 298 6.00 -18.17 5.25
N ALA A 299 4.70 -17.88 5.35
CA ALA A 299 3.72 -18.80 5.91
C ALA A 299 3.24 -19.84 4.89
N ARG A 300 3.00 -21.07 5.32
CA ARG A 300 2.24 -22.05 4.52
C ARG A 300 0.75 -21.79 4.66
N LEU A 301 0.10 -21.56 3.52
CA LEU A 301 -1.35 -21.39 3.45
C LEU A 301 -2.00 -22.75 3.16
N HIS A 302 -3.04 -23.08 3.93
CA HIS A 302 -3.85 -24.29 3.77
C HIS A 302 -5.25 -23.97 3.20
N ASP A 303 -5.92 -24.97 2.62
CA ASP A 303 -7.29 -24.89 2.08
C ASP A 303 -7.50 -23.93 0.90
N PHE A 304 -6.54 -23.90 -0.03
CA PHE A 304 -6.69 -23.23 -1.33
C PHE A 304 -7.85 -23.76 -2.18
N SER A 305 -8.44 -24.92 -1.85
CA SER A 305 -9.72 -25.36 -2.42
C SER A 305 -10.83 -24.32 -2.26
N SER A 306 -10.73 -23.40 -1.30
CA SER A 306 -11.66 -22.28 -1.12
C SER A 306 -11.68 -21.31 -2.30
N PHE A 307 -10.66 -21.32 -3.16
CA PHE A 307 -10.58 -20.47 -4.35
C PHE A 307 -11.45 -20.96 -5.52
N THR A 308 -11.98 -22.19 -5.44
CA THR A 308 -12.73 -22.85 -6.53
C THR A 308 -13.95 -22.06 -7.02
N ASN A 309 -14.55 -21.23 -6.16
CA ASN A 309 -15.75 -20.45 -6.47
C ASN A 309 -15.50 -18.94 -6.66
N LEU A 310 -14.24 -18.50 -6.70
CA LEU A 310 -13.88 -17.07 -6.81
C LEU A 310 -13.88 -16.57 -8.26
N ALA A 311 -14.96 -16.85 -8.99
CA ALA A 311 -15.05 -16.56 -10.42
C ALA A 311 -14.93 -15.07 -10.77
N LYS A 312 -15.20 -14.16 -9.83
CA LYS A 312 -15.13 -12.70 -10.04
C LYS A 312 -13.84 -12.06 -9.52
N LEU A 313 -12.90 -12.85 -9.00
CA LEU A 313 -11.63 -12.33 -8.49
C LEU A 313 -10.85 -11.68 -9.62
N ARG A 314 -10.39 -10.45 -9.38
CA ARG A 314 -9.72 -9.55 -10.33
C ARG A 314 -8.33 -9.13 -9.86
N SER A 315 -8.12 -9.06 -8.55
CA SER A 315 -6.83 -8.76 -7.94
C SER A 315 -6.49 -9.77 -6.84
N LEU A 316 -5.25 -10.25 -6.85
CA LEU A 316 -4.71 -11.13 -5.82
C LEU A 316 -3.37 -10.58 -5.33
N TRP A 317 -3.30 -10.26 -4.05
CA TRP A 317 -2.07 -9.84 -3.36
C TRP A 317 -1.67 -10.89 -2.33
N LEU A 318 -0.48 -11.43 -2.47
CA LEU A 318 0.13 -12.37 -1.54
C LEU A 318 1.43 -11.78 -1.02
N GLU A 319 1.55 -11.66 0.30
CA GLU A 319 2.74 -11.15 0.95
C GLU A 319 3.24 -12.08 2.04
N ARG A 320 4.52 -12.48 1.92
CA ARG A 320 5.24 -13.32 2.87
C ARG A 320 4.54 -14.66 3.14
N VAL A 321 4.17 -15.32 2.05
CA VAL A 321 3.55 -16.65 2.03
C VAL A 321 4.21 -17.56 1.02
N HIS A 322 4.01 -18.86 1.18
CA HIS A 322 4.31 -19.84 0.14
C HIS A 322 3.28 -19.72 -0.98
N VAL A 323 3.73 -19.54 -2.21
CA VAL A 323 2.85 -19.58 -3.38
C VAL A 323 2.36 -21.03 -3.53
N PRO A 324 1.04 -21.27 -3.56
CA PRO A 324 0.51 -22.61 -3.73
C PRO A 324 0.99 -23.23 -5.04
N GLU A 325 1.31 -24.52 -4.99
CA GLU A 325 1.63 -25.29 -6.20
C GLU A 325 0.40 -25.30 -7.12
N LEU A 326 0.58 -24.80 -8.33
CA LEU A 326 -0.45 -24.84 -9.35
C LEU A 326 -0.48 -26.24 -9.97
N SER A 327 -1.66 -26.74 -10.31
CA SER A 327 -1.83 -28.02 -11.01
C SER A 327 -2.85 -27.88 -12.14
N THR A 328 -2.93 -28.87 -13.03
CA THR A 328 -3.97 -28.92 -14.08
C THR A 328 -5.40 -29.00 -13.51
N CYS A 329 -5.54 -29.35 -12.22
CA CYS A 329 -6.82 -29.34 -11.50
C CYS A 329 -7.18 -27.97 -10.91
N THR A 330 -6.26 -27.00 -10.92
CA THR A 330 -6.54 -25.65 -10.42
C THR A 330 -7.62 -24.99 -11.27
N VAL A 331 -8.69 -24.50 -10.62
CA VAL A 331 -9.79 -23.82 -11.31
C VAL A 331 -9.27 -22.54 -11.97
N PRO A 332 -9.52 -22.32 -13.27
CA PRO A 332 -9.13 -21.10 -13.95
C PRO A 332 -9.71 -19.83 -13.32
N LEU A 333 -8.83 -18.92 -12.91
CA LEU A 333 -9.17 -17.59 -12.42
C LEU A 333 -9.33 -16.63 -13.60
N LYS A 334 -10.38 -16.85 -14.40
CA LYS A 334 -10.60 -16.18 -15.68
C LYS A 334 -10.75 -14.66 -15.60
N ASN A 335 -11.10 -14.10 -14.45
CA ASN A 335 -11.26 -12.66 -14.29
C ASN A 335 -10.06 -12.00 -13.59
N LEU A 336 -9.01 -12.76 -13.25
CA LEU A 336 -7.86 -12.21 -12.57
C LEU A 336 -7.04 -11.36 -13.54
N HIS A 337 -6.87 -10.08 -13.22
CA HIS A 337 -6.13 -9.09 -14.02
C HIS A 337 -4.80 -8.73 -13.35
N LYS A 338 -4.78 -8.61 -12.02
CA LYS A 338 -3.59 -8.19 -11.27
C LYS A 338 -3.17 -9.26 -10.26
N MET A 339 -1.90 -9.62 -10.28
CA MET A 339 -1.29 -10.54 -9.31
C MET A 339 0.00 -9.95 -8.76
N SER A 340 0.11 -9.89 -7.45
CA SER A 340 1.28 -9.39 -6.74
C SER A 340 1.79 -10.43 -5.74
N LEU A 341 3.07 -10.80 -5.88
CA LEU A 341 3.77 -11.77 -5.04
C LEU A 341 4.94 -11.06 -4.37
N ILE A 342 4.82 -10.75 -3.08
CA ILE A 342 5.77 -9.92 -2.34
C ILE A 342 6.38 -10.74 -1.21
N LEU A 343 7.72 -10.82 -1.12
CA LEU A 343 8.40 -11.62 -0.08
C LEU A 343 7.93 -13.09 -0.06
N CYS A 344 7.43 -13.59 -1.19
CA CYS A 344 6.82 -14.90 -1.30
C CYS A 344 7.87 -15.99 -1.55
N LYS A 345 7.57 -17.20 -1.09
CA LYS A 345 8.33 -18.39 -1.48
C LYS A 345 7.66 -19.04 -2.68
N ILE A 346 8.25 -18.89 -3.87
CA ILE A 346 7.65 -19.34 -5.14
C ILE A 346 7.88 -20.84 -5.37
N ASN A 347 9.02 -21.40 -4.96
CA ASN A 347 9.41 -22.81 -5.20
C ASN A 347 9.27 -23.23 -6.68
N HIS A 348 8.91 -24.49 -6.91
CA HIS A 348 8.58 -25.06 -8.21
C HIS A 348 7.13 -24.76 -8.66
N SER A 349 6.40 -23.82 -8.03
CA SER A 349 5.01 -23.50 -8.41
C SER A 349 4.86 -23.00 -9.85
N PHE A 350 5.99 -22.68 -10.47
CA PHE A 350 6.13 -22.21 -11.83
C PHE A 350 6.82 -23.22 -12.78
N ASP A 351 7.02 -24.48 -12.36
CA ASP A 351 7.69 -25.51 -13.18
C ASP A 351 6.99 -25.74 -14.54
N GLN A 352 7.81 -25.73 -15.60
CA GLN A 352 7.42 -25.76 -17.00
C GLN A 352 6.74 -27.08 -17.42
N THR A 353 6.88 -28.14 -16.62
CA THR A 353 6.44 -29.50 -16.98
C THR A 353 4.98 -29.81 -16.62
N ALA A 354 4.33 -29.01 -15.76
CA ALA A 354 3.07 -29.39 -15.12
C ALA A 354 1.86 -28.53 -15.48
N VAL A 355 2.01 -27.25 -15.86
CA VAL A 355 0.87 -26.31 -15.89
C VAL A 355 0.97 -25.29 -17.02
N ASP A 356 -0.11 -25.16 -17.80
CA ASP A 356 -0.30 -24.05 -18.74
C ASP A 356 -0.88 -22.84 -18.00
N MET A 357 -0.04 -21.87 -17.65
CA MET A 357 -0.49 -20.67 -16.94
C MET A 357 -1.50 -19.83 -17.72
N ALA A 358 -1.49 -19.91 -19.05
CA ALA A 358 -2.48 -19.24 -19.87
C ALA A 358 -3.88 -19.84 -19.67
N GLN A 359 -3.99 -21.10 -19.24
CA GLN A 359 -5.28 -21.71 -18.89
C GLN A 359 -5.76 -21.27 -17.52
N ILE A 360 -4.86 -21.11 -16.54
CA ILE A 360 -5.22 -20.71 -15.18
C ILE A 360 -5.53 -19.21 -15.13
N PHE A 361 -4.69 -18.37 -15.77
CA PHE A 361 -4.76 -16.91 -15.71
C PHE A 361 -4.89 -16.27 -17.10
N PRO A 362 -5.93 -16.61 -17.89
CA PRO A 362 -6.02 -16.22 -19.30
C PRO A 362 -6.11 -14.71 -19.56
N ASN A 363 -6.51 -13.92 -18.55
CA ASN A 363 -6.73 -12.47 -18.67
C ASN A 363 -5.84 -11.65 -17.73
N LEU A 364 -4.78 -12.25 -17.18
CA LEU A 364 -3.85 -11.52 -16.32
C LEU A 364 -3.14 -10.45 -17.14
N SER A 365 -3.23 -9.20 -16.70
CA SER A 365 -2.65 -8.01 -17.33
C SER A 365 -1.40 -7.52 -16.61
N ASP A 366 -1.33 -7.70 -15.29
CA ASP A 366 -0.25 -7.16 -14.46
C ASP A 366 0.27 -8.25 -13.52
N LEU A 367 1.57 -8.52 -13.62
CA LEU A 367 2.29 -9.44 -12.74
C LEU A 367 3.42 -8.70 -12.04
N THR A 368 3.34 -8.61 -10.71
CA THR A 368 4.38 -8.05 -9.85
C THR A 368 4.98 -9.15 -8.99
N ILE A 369 6.29 -9.28 -9.02
CA ILE A 369 7.06 -10.16 -8.14
C ILE A 369 8.16 -9.31 -7.47
N ASP A 370 8.15 -9.24 -6.15
CA ASP A 370 9.08 -8.39 -5.40
C ASP A 370 9.68 -9.13 -4.20
N HIS A 371 10.98 -8.94 -3.96
CA HIS A 371 11.72 -9.55 -2.85
C HIS A 371 11.53 -11.08 -2.72
N CYS A 372 11.41 -11.81 -3.85
CA CYS A 372 11.26 -13.26 -3.86
C CYS A 372 12.63 -13.95 -4.08
N ASP A 373 13.30 -14.30 -2.98
CA ASP A 373 14.69 -14.77 -2.96
C ASP A 373 14.93 -16.13 -3.66
N ASP A 374 13.88 -16.92 -3.89
CA ASP A 374 13.96 -18.24 -4.53
C ASP A 374 13.60 -18.24 -6.02
N LEU A 375 13.27 -17.08 -6.60
CA LEU A 375 13.01 -16.95 -8.03
C LEU A 375 14.33 -17.00 -8.82
N VAL A 376 14.58 -18.12 -9.52
CA VAL A 376 15.79 -18.32 -10.34
C VAL A 376 15.56 -18.02 -11.82
N GLU A 377 14.39 -18.39 -12.33
CA GLU A 377 13.96 -18.16 -13.71
C GLU A 377 12.46 -17.82 -13.72
N LEU A 378 12.04 -16.98 -14.67
CA LEU A 378 10.61 -16.83 -15.00
C LEU A 378 10.24 -17.90 -16.05
N PRO A 379 9.24 -18.75 -15.79
CA PRO A 379 8.98 -19.90 -16.66
C PRO A 379 8.44 -19.48 -18.03
N SER A 380 8.77 -20.29 -19.04
CA SER A 380 8.34 -20.06 -20.43
C SER A 380 6.81 -20.11 -20.64
N THR A 381 6.06 -20.66 -19.68
CA THR A 381 4.60 -20.72 -19.68
C THR A 381 3.94 -19.37 -19.38
N VAL A 382 4.61 -18.46 -18.66
CA VAL A 382 4.14 -17.06 -18.48
C VAL A 382 4.00 -16.36 -19.83
N CYS A 383 4.86 -16.68 -20.80
CA CYS A 383 4.76 -16.14 -22.15
C CYS A 383 3.53 -16.62 -22.95
N GLY A 384 2.76 -17.59 -22.41
CA GLY A 384 1.45 -17.97 -22.94
C GLY A 384 0.34 -16.98 -22.57
N ILE A 385 0.52 -16.15 -21.54
CA ILE A 385 -0.47 -15.19 -21.06
C ILE A 385 -0.41 -13.93 -21.94
N THR A 386 -0.99 -14.01 -23.15
CA THR A 386 -0.89 -12.94 -24.15
C THR A 386 -1.58 -11.62 -23.75
N SER A 387 -2.36 -11.62 -22.67
CA SER A 387 -3.01 -10.44 -22.08
C SER A 387 -2.07 -9.57 -21.24
N LEU A 388 -0.88 -10.07 -20.85
CA LEU A 388 0.06 -9.33 -20.00
C LEU A 388 0.47 -8.00 -20.64
N ASN A 389 0.19 -6.91 -19.93
CA ASN A 389 0.53 -5.54 -20.24
C ASN A 389 1.75 -5.08 -19.42
N SER A 390 1.84 -5.51 -18.16
CA SER A 390 2.93 -5.17 -17.26
C SER A 390 3.54 -6.40 -16.60
N ILE A 391 4.87 -6.49 -16.63
CA ILE A 391 5.65 -7.42 -15.82
C ILE A 391 6.66 -6.61 -15.02
N SER A 392 6.61 -6.72 -13.70
CA SER A 392 7.56 -6.10 -12.78
C SER A 392 8.18 -7.16 -11.88
N ILE A 393 9.48 -7.41 -12.03
CA ILE A 393 10.27 -8.28 -11.17
C ILE A 393 11.33 -7.41 -10.48
N THR A 394 11.25 -7.29 -9.15
CA THR A 394 12.07 -6.35 -8.39
C THR A 394 12.70 -7.03 -7.18
N ASN A 395 13.93 -6.62 -6.82
CA ASN A 395 14.64 -7.13 -5.63
C ASN A 395 14.71 -8.68 -5.57
N CYS A 396 14.82 -9.35 -6.72
CA CYS A 396 14.91 -10.81 -6.80
C CYS A 396 16.38 -11.20 -7.04
N PRO A 397 17.17 -11.54 -6.01
CA PRO A 397 18.62 -11.64 -6.14
C PRO A 397 19.09 -12.77 -7.06
N ARG A 398 18.31 -13.85 -7.18
CA ARG A 398 18.70 -15.07 -7.91
C ARG A 398 18.18 -15.18 -9.33
N ILE A 399 17.37 -14.22 -9.79
CA ILE A 399 16.86 -14.27 -11.16
C ILE A 399 18.02 -14.05 -12.13
N SER A 400 18.32 -15.09 -12.91
CA SER A 400 19.53 -15.10 -13.77
C SER A 400 19.21 -15.03 -15.25
N GLU A 401 18.00 -15.46 -15.64
CA GLU A 401 17.54 -15.43 -17.02
C GLU A 401 16.02 -15.19 -17.14
N LEU A 402 15.64 -14.69 -18.31
CA LEU A 402 14.26 -14.51 -18.74
C LEU A 402 13.92 -15.50 -19.86
N PRO A 403 12.63 -15.84 -20.04
CA PRO A 403 12.23 -16.86 -21.00
C PRO A 403 12.48 -16.43 -22.44
N LYS A 404 13.02 -17.35 -23.26
CA LYS A 404 13.37 -17.13 -24.67
C LYS A 404 12.17 -16.98 -25.62
N ASN A 405 10.94 -17.01 -25.10
CA ASN A 405 9.71 -16.85 -25.88
C ASN A 405 8.92 -15.60 -25.45
N LEU A 406 9.57 -14.62 -24.82
CA LEU A 406 8.96 -13.34 -24.43
C LEU A 406 8.29 -12.61 -25.59
N SER A 407 8.76 -12.79 -26.83
CA SER A 407 8.15 -12.18 -28.03
C SER A 407 6.67 -12.56 -28.24
N LYS A 408 6.16 -13.60 -27.57
CA LYS A 408 4.73 -13.97 -27.57
C LYS A 408 3.84 -12.97 -26.83
N LEU A 409 4.38 -12.17 -25.90
CA LEU A 409 3.63 -11.20 -25.10
C LEU A 409 3.32 -9.93 -25.90
N LYS A 410 2.45 -10.06 -26.91
CA LYS A 410 2.14 -8.97 -27.86
C LYS A 410 1.46 -7.74 -27.24
N ALA A 411 0.91 -7.88 -26.03
CA ALA A 411 0.27 -6.78 -25.31
C ALA A 411 1.21 -6.02 -24.35
N LEU A 412 2.42 -6.54 -24.10
CA LEU A 412 3.33 -6.01 -23.07
C LEU A 412 3.79 -4.60 -23.40
N GLN A 413 3.56 -3.67 -22.47
CA GLN A 413 3.96 -2.26 -22.54
C GLN A 413 5.01 -1.90 -21.50
N LEU A 414 5.02 -2.59 -20.36
CA LEU A 414 5.96 -2.35 -19.26
C LEU A 414 6.72 -3.63 -18.93
N LEU A 415 8.04 -3.56 -18.97
CA LEU A 415 8.93 -4.58 -18.43
C LEU A 415 9.89 -3.92 -17.44
N ARG A 416 9.75 -4.27 -16.16
CA ARG A 416 10.62 -3.80 -15.08
C ARG A 416 11.37 -4.96 -14.45
N LEU A 417 12.69 -4.82 -14.39
CA LEU A 417 13.69 -5.73 -13.84
C LEU A 417 14.61 -4.88 -12.96
N TYR A 418 14.19 -4.63 -11.72
CA TYR A 418 14.92 -3.75 -10.81
C TYR A 418 15.68 -4.56 -9.77
N ALA A 419 16.92 -4.17 -9.48
CA ALA A 419 17.74 -4.82 -8.45
C ALA A 419 17.78 -6.35 -8.60
N CYS A 420 18.09 -6.80 -9.83
CA CYS A 420 18.25 -8.20 -10.20
C CYS A 420 19.73 -8.50 -10.49
N PRO A 421 20.58 -8.63 -9.45
CA PRO A 421 22.03 -8.64 -9.59
C PRO A 421 22.59 -9.87 -10.33
N GLU A 422 21.89 -11.00 -10.37
CA GLU A 422 22.34 -12.20 -11.11
C GLU A 422 21.90 -12.23 -12.58
N LEU A 423 21.11 -11.25 -13.04
CA LEU A 423 20.64 -11.19 -14.42
C LEU A 423 21.81 -10.81 -15.36
N LYS A 424 22.27 -11.77 -16.15
CA LYS A 424 23.48 -11.61 -16.99
C LYS A 424 23.20 -11.00 -18.36
N SER A 425 22.02 -11.28 -18.92
CA SER A 425 21.66 -10.90 -20.27
C SER A 425 20.15 -10.79 -20.43
N LEU A 426 19.71 -9.87 -21.27
CA LEU A 426 18.34 -9.83 -21.75
C LEU A 426 18.20 -10.74 -22.99
N PRO A 427 17.13 -11.56 -23.10
CA PRO A 427 16.86 -12.34 -24.31
C PRO A 427 16.58 -11.42 -25.51
N VAL A 428 17.07 -11.80 -26.70
CA VAL A 428 16.91 -11.02 -27.94
C VAL A 428 15.43 -10.83 -28.31
N GLU A 429 14.58 -11.77 -27.89
CA GLU A 429 13.14 -11.77 -28.12
C GLU A 429 12.40 -10.59 -27.48
N ILE A 430 12.99 -9.91 -26.48
CA ILE A 430 12.47 -8.64 -25.95
C ILE A 430 12.36 -7.61 -27.09
N CYS A 431 13.30 -7.60 -28.03
CA CYS A 431 13.33 -6.67 -29.15
C CYS A 431 12.19 -6.89 -30.16
N GLU A 432 11.40 -7.95 -30.01
CA GLU A 432 10.25 -8.29 -30.85
C GLU A 432 8.89 -7.99 -30.18
N LEU A 433 8.91 -7.29 -29.04
CA LEU A 433 7.72 -6.84 -28.34
C LEU A 433 7.16 -5.57 -29.03
N PRO A 434 6.00 -5.65 -29.71
CA PRO A 434 5.54 -4.57 -30.59
C PRO A 434 5.01 -3.34 -29.84
N ARG A 435 4.71 -3.48 -28.55
CA ARG A 435 4.04 -2.45 -27.73
C ARG A 435 4.85 -1.99 -26.53
N LEU A 436 6.09 -2.47 -26.37
CA LEU A 436 6.91 -2.15 -25.21
C LEU A 436 7.24 -0.66 -25.19
N LYS A 437 6.77 0.05 -24.16
CA LYS A 437 6.96 1.49 -23.97
C LYS A 437 7.97 1.82 -22.89
N TYR A 438 8.01 1.01 -21.83
CA TYR A 438 8.91 1.23 -20.71
C TYR A 438 9.73 -0.03 -20.43
N LEU A 439 11.05 0.15 -20.42
CA LEU A 439 12.02 -0.86 -20.00
C LEU A 439 12.83 -0.31 -18.83
N ASP A 440 12.74 -0.96 -17.68
CA ASP A 440 13.56 -0.66 -16.51
C ASP A 440 14.43 -1.87 -16.21
N ILE A 441 15.74 -1.67 -16.25
CA ILE A 441 16.77 -2.67 -15.94
C ILE A 441 17.70 -2.16 -14.85
N SER A 442 17.30 -1.13 -14.10
CA SER A 442 18.18 -0.48 -13.15
C SER A 442 18.61 -1.40 -11.99
N GLN A 443 19.82 -1.20 -11.48
CA GLN A 443 20.48 -2.05 -10.49
C GLN A 443 20.65 -3.52 -10.91
N CYS A 444 20.61 -3.83 -12.21
CA CYS A 444 21.04 -5.12 -12.76
C CYS A 444 22.56 -5.12 -12.96
N VAL A 445 23.32 -5.19 -11.86
CA VAL A 445 24.78 -4.95 -11.86
C VAL A 445 25.59 -5.94 -12.71
N SER A 446 25.09 -7.16 -12.94
CA SER A 446 25.75 -8.17 -13.81
C SER A 446 25.34 -8.09 -15.27
N LEU A 447 24.45 -7.16 -15.64
CA LEU A 447 24.02 -6.97 -17.02
C LEU A 447 25.07 -6.16 -17.78
N ILE A 448 25.80 -6.81 -18.68
CA ILE A 448 26.96 -6.23 -19.38
C ILE A 448 26.57 -5.60 -20.73
N CYS A 449 25.54 -6.12 -21.38
CA CYS A 449 25.04 -5.59 -22.65
C CYS A 449 23.53 -5.73 -22.78
N VAL A 450 22.93 -4.85 -23.59
CA VAL A 450 21.58 -5.01 -24.13
C VAL A 450 21.65 -5.61 -25.54
N PRO A 451 20.61 -6.30 -26.05
CA PRO A 451 20.68 -7.02 -27.33
C PRO A 451 20.95 -6.09 -28.52
N GLU A 452 21.73 -6.55 -29.50
CA GLU A 452 22.09 -5.72 -30.67
C GLU A 452 20.86 -5.26 -31.46
N GLU A 453 19.75 -5.98 -31.38
CA GLU A 453 18.49 -5.68 -32.04
C GLU A 453 17.59 -4.69 -31.28
N ILE A 454 18.05 -4.06 -30.19
CA ILE A 454 17.24 -3.14 -29.36
C ILE A 454 16.52 -2.06 -30.19
N GLY A 455 17.13 -1.58 -31.27
CA GLY A 455 16.54 -0.63 -32.22
C GLY A 455 15.22 -1.07 -32.87
N LYS A 456 14.85 -2.36 -32.81
CA LYS A 456 13.53 -2.86 -33.26
C LYS A 456 12.38 -2.40 -32.37
N LEU A 457 12.65 -1.97 -31.13
CA LEU A 457 11.66 -1.45 -30.19
C LEU A 457 11.23 -0.03 -30.54
N THR A 458 10.61 0.13 -31.72
CA THR A 458 10.19 1.44 -32.25
C THR A 458 9.09 2.11 -31.43
N THR A 459 8.47 1.41 -30.47
CA THR A 459 7.47 1.93 -29.53
C THR A 459 8.03 2.28 -28.15
N LEU A 460 9.32 2.02 -27.89
CA LEU A 460 9.94 2.31 -26.60
C LEU A 460 10.01 3.83 -26.39
N GLU A 461 9.39 4.28 -25.30
CA GLU A 461 9.30 5.70 -24.92
C GLU A 461 10.32 6.03 -23.83
N LYS A 462 10.60 5.10 -22.92
CA LYS A 462 11.51 5.29 -21.79
C LYS A 462 12.37 4.05 -21.49
N ILE A 463 13.64 4.28 -21.19
CA ILE A 463 14.56 3.28 -20.65
C ILE A 463 15.25 3.78 -19.37
N ASP A 464 15.26 2.95 -18.33
CA ASP A 464 16.02 3.19 -17.09
C ASP A 464 17.08 2.10 -16.93
N MET A 465 18.33 2.51 -16.82
CA MET A 465 19.51 1.65 -16.73
C MET A 465 20.55 2.19 -15.75
N ARG A 466 20.09 2.88 -14.71
CA ARG A 466 20.94 3.32 -13.59
C ARG A 466 21.57 2.13 -12.90
N GLU A 467 22.79 2.32 -12.39
CA GLU A 467 23.53 1.31 -11.64
C GLU A 467 23.68 -0.02 -12.38
N CYS A 468 23.86 0.06 -13.71
CA CYS A 468 24.16 -1.08 -14.58
C CYS A 468 25.60 -1.01 -15.08
N SER A 469 26.27 -2.15 -15.15
CA SER A 469 27.66 -2.26 -15.63
C SER A 469 27.75 -2.39 -17.16
N LEU A 470 26.87 -1.69 -17.90
CA LEU A 470 26.80 -1.81 -19.36
C LEU A 470 28.10 -1.29 -20.01
N SER A 471 28.67 -2.06 -20.94
CA SER A 471 29.93 -1.68 -21.61
C SER A 471 29.72 -0.68 -22.77
N SER A 472 28.55 -0.76 -23.42
CA SER A 472 28.18 0.06 -24.57
C SER A 472 26.70 -0.11 -24.88
N ILE A 473 26.11 0.87 -25.57
CA ILE A 473 24.79 0.74 -26.20
C ILE A 473 24.96 0.30 -27.66
N PRO A 474 24.16 -0.67 -28.16
CA PRO A 474 24.19 -1.14 -29.54
C PRO A 474 24.02 -0.05 -30.59
N SER A 475 24.64 -0.27 -31.75
CA SER A 475 24.55 0.66 -32.89
C SER A 475 23.11 0.83 -33.41
N SER A 476 22.27 -0.21 -33.24
CA SER A 476 20.87 -0.18 -33.64
C SER A 476 20.01 0.80 -32.81
N ALA A 477 20.45 1.22 -31.62
CA ALA A 477 19.67 2.06 -30.71
C ALA A 477 19.29 3.41 -31.33
N VAL A 478 20.03 3.87 -32.35
CA VAL A 478 19.66 5.05 -33.17
C VAL A 478 18.29 4.92 -33.86
N SER A 479 17.76 3.70 -33.97
CA SER A 479 16.45 3.39 -34.57
C SER A 479 15.29 3.47 -33.58
N LEU A 480 15.54 3.82 -32.30
CA LEU A 480 14.52 3.98 -31.26
C LEU A 480 13.74 5.29 -31.44
N THR A 481 12.96 5.40 -32.51
CA THR A 481 12.32 6.66 -32.96
C THR A 481 11.31 7.27 -31.97
N CYS A 482 10.71 6.44 -31.11
CA CYS A 482 9.76 6.90 -30.08
C CYS A 482 10.42 7.19 -28.73
N LEU A 483 11.72 6.97 -28.58
CA LEU A 483 12.41 7.18 -27.31
C LEU A 483 12.36 8.66 -26.96
N ARG A 484 11.94 8.95 -25.73
CA ARG A 484 11.84 10.31 -25.18
C ARG A 484 12.71 10.50 -23.96
N HIS A 485 12.95 9.43 -23.20
CA HIS A 485 13.66 9.53 -21.94
C HIS A 485 14.59 8.34 -21.69
N VAL A 486 15.85 8.64 -21.42
CA VAL A 486 16.85 7.69 -20.95
C VAL A 486 17.30 8.15 -19.56
N ILE A 487 17.34 7.22 -18.61
CA ILE A 487 17.94 7.43 -17.30
C ILE A 487 19.13 6.49 -17.17
N CYS A 488 20.32 7.03 -16.93
CA CYS A 488 21.55 6.26 -16.77
C CYS A 488 22.49 6.89 -15.75
N ASP A 489 23.61 6.23 -15.46
CA ASP A 489 24.66 6.81 -14.62
C ASP A 489 25.42 7.91 -15.38
N THR A 490 26.00 8.86 -14.65
CA THR A 490 26.82 9.94 -15.24
C THR A 490 27.94 9.40 -16.14
N GLU A 491 28.54 8.26 -15.75
CA GLU A 491 29.62 7.59 -16.46
C GLU A 491 29.15 6.92 -17.77
N SER A 492 27.84 6.75 -17.96
CA SER A 492 27.21 6.10 -19.11
C SER A 492 26.57 7.08 -20.10
N LEU A 493 26.61 8.40 -19.81
CA LEU A 493 26.05 9.44 -20.68
C LEU A 493 26.62 9.40 -22.11
N TRP A 494 27.93 9.22 -22.23
CA TRP A 494 28.63 9.24 -23.53
C TRP A 494 28.14 8.14 -24.48
N MET A 495 27.60 7.03 -23.96
CA MET A 495 27.10 5.92 -24.79
C MET A 495 25.84 6.29 -25.59
N TRP A 496 25.16 7.38 -25.21
CA TRP A 496 23.91 7.81 -25.82
C TRP A 496 24.06 8.97 -26.82
N GLU A 497 25.26 9.52 -27.01
CA GLU A 497 25.48 10.69 -27.88
C GLU A 497 24.98 10.50 -29.32
N ASP A 498 25.20 9.32 -29.90
CA ASP A 498 24.77 9.04 -31.28
C ASP A 498 23.26 8.82 -31.37
N VAL A 499 22.64 8.30 -30.31
CA VAL A 499 21.19 8.16 -30.21
C VAL A 499 20.53 9.53 -30.04
N GLU A 500 21.08 10.42 -29.21
CA GLU A 500 20.58 11.80 -29.06
C GLU A 500 20.63 12.59 -30.38
N LYS A 501 21.67 12.39 -31.19
CA LYS A 501 21.75 13.00 -32.53
C LYS A 501 20.70 12.43 -33.49
N ALA A 502 20.41 11.14 -33.39
CA ALA A 502 19.50 10.43 -34.28
C ALA A 502 18.02 10.55 -33.89
N VAL A 503 17.71 10.73 -32.60
CA VAL A 503 16.35 10.73 -32.04
C VAL A 503 15.99 12.13 -31.53
N PRO A 504 15.22 12.93 -32.31
CA PRO A 504 14.90 14.30 -31.93
C PRO A 504 14.07 14.37 -30.64
N GLY A 505 14.47 15.25 -29.72
CA GLY A 505 13.76 15.48 -28.47
C GLY A 505 14.01 14.41 -27.40
N LEU A 506 14.96 13.49 -27.63
CA LEU A 506 15.44 12.58 -26.59
C LEU A 506 16.07 13.38 -25.45
N ARG A 507 15.62 13.11 -24.22
CA ARG A 507 16.25 13.58 -23.00
C ARG A 507 17.05 12.43 -22.39
N VAL A 508 18.37 12.55 -22.34
CA VAL A 508 19.23 11.67 -21.54
C VAL A 508 19.54 12.34 -20.22
N GLU A 509 19.26 11.64 -19.13
CA GLU A 509 19.39 12.16 -17.78
C GLU A 509 20.32 11.27 -16.96
N ALA A 510 21.37 11.89 -16.40
CA ALA A 510 22.20 11.23 -15.40
C ALA A 510 21.53 11.33 -14.02
N ALA A 511 21.35 10.20 -13.36
CA ALA A 511 20.92 10.21 -11.97
C ALA A 511 22.10 10.50 -11.03
N GLU A 512 21.88 11.35 -10.03
CA GLU A 512 22.83 11.54 -8.93
C GLU A 512 22.84 10.26 -8.07
N LYS A 513 24.05 9.78 -7.72
CA LYS A 513 24.22 8.60 -6.85
C LYS A 513 23.59 8.89 -5.48
N CYS A 514 22.42 8.32 -5.21
CA CYS A 514 21.73 8.49 -3.92
C CYS A 514 22.26 7.45 -2.93
N PHE A 515 23.30 7.79 -2.17
CA PHE A 515 23.82 6.97 -1.08
C PHE A 515 23.13 7.34 0.24
N THR A 516 21.83 7.08 0.37
CA THR A 516 21.18 7.19 1.69
C THR A 516 21.10 5.81 2.33
N LEU A 517 21.61 5.71 3.56
CA LEU A 517 21.61 4.49 4.39
C LEU A 517 20.35 4.40 5.27
N ASP A 518 19.36 5.25 5.03
CA ASP A 518 18.14 5.40 5.83
C ASP A 518 17.25 4.13 5.85
N TRP A 519 17.59 3.12 5.04
CA TRP A 519 16.94 1.82 4.95
C TRP A 519 17.48 0.77 5.94
N LEU A 520 18.57 1.05 6.67
CA LEU A 520 19.12 0.14 7.68
C LEU A 520 18.34 0.16 9.01
N ASP A 521 17.43 1.13 9.19
CA ASP A 521 16.67 1.33 10.44
C ASP A 521 15.25 0.72 10.39
N GLU A 522 14.92 -0.14 9.41
CA GLU A 522 13.60 -0.82 9.27
C GLU A 522 13.49 -2.19 9.95
#